data_AF-A0A0D8XBM2-F1
#
_entry.id   AF-A0A0D8XBM2-F1
#
_cell.length_a   1.000
_cell.length_b   1.000
_cell.length_c   1.000
_cell.angle_alpha   90.00
_cell.angle_beta   90.00
_cell.angle_gamma   90.00
#
_symmetry.space_group_name_H-M   'P 1'
#
loop_
_entity.id
_entity.type
_entity.pdbx_description
1 polymer ?
#
loop_
_entity_poly.entity_id
_entity_poly.type
_entity_poly.pdbx_seq_one_letter_code
_entity_poly.pdbx_strand_id
1 'polypeptide(L)'
;MAALMAMVCLVLLILPINFISASFCGSSAIPFSLETLFDGQPVLGCARPICFGSNETGHPATNDAIFYRINKRSDGYLRQESRLTKPFRPNDPRYSIKQTADCESTFQSDSCHGDNRWAAGIVPLMNVSAYPIALQCCSLETLRFSSDRGFITVNPGQIVIGGEVYKNGRQYAFDYIANIRKDVQMDGIVSYKLNIRRFACVSPDTSQQRGNHKNLTIMQDLISYMSNKV
;
A
#
# COMPACT_ATOMS: atom_id res chain seq x y z
N MET A 1 13.55 21.30 46.07
CA MET A 1 14.30 20.59 44.99
C MET A 1 13.93 19.12 44.88
N ALA A 2 13.88 18.35 45.99
CA ALA A 2 13.53 16.93 45.97
C ALA A 2 12.14 16.61 45.36
N ALA A 3 11.11 17.41 45.67
CA ALA A 3 9.77 17.22 45.11
C ALA A 3 9.68 17.50 43.60
N LEU A 4 10.49 18.44 43.09
CA LEU A 4 10.57 18.75 41.66
C LEU A 4 11.25 17.60 40.89
N MET A 5 12.29 17.00 41.48
CA MET A 5 12.98 15.83 40.94
C MET A 5 12.09 14.58 40.96
N ALA A 6 11.30 14.38 42.01
CA ALA A 6 10.35 13.27 42.10
C ALA A 6 9.24 13.35 41.03
N MET A 7 8.71 14.56 40.76
CA MET A 7 7.73 14.78 39.68
C MET A 7 8.31 14.54 38.29
N VAL A 8 9.56 14.95 38.04
CA VAL A 8 10.23 14.70 36.75
C VAL A 8 10.49 13.20 36.53
N CYS A 9 10.91 12.46 37.56
CA CYS A 9 11.05 11.00 37.49
C CYS A 9 9.72 10.30 37.24
N LEU A 10 8.63 10.76 37.87
CA LEU A 10 7.30 10.17 37.68
C LEU A 10 6.79 10.40 36.25
N VAL A 11 7.00 11.59 35.67
CA VAL A 11 6.62 11.89 34.28
C VAL A 11 7.42 11.07 33.26
N LEU A 12 8.72 10.82 33.52
CA LEU A 12 9.57 9.97 32.67
C LEU A 12 9.20 8.48 32.74
N LEU A 13 8.63 8.01 33.85
CA LEU A 13 8.15 6.63 34.01
C LEU A 13 6.78 6.37 33.36
N ILE A 14 6.00 7.42 33.04
CA ILE A 14 4.65 7.30 32.43
C ILE A 14 4.68 7.39 30.89
N LEU A 15 5.86 7.48 30.27
CA LEU A 15 6.00 7.35 28.82
C LEU A 15 6.43 5.92 28.48
N PRO A 16 5.51 4.93 28.38
CA PRO A 16 5.79 3.77 27.56
C PRO A 16 5.79 4.30 26.13
N ILE A 17 6.96 4.71 25.63
CA ILE A 17 7.18 4.79 24.20
C ILE A 17 7.28 3.33 23.74
N ASN A 18 6.13 2.65 23.70
CA ASN A 18 6.00 1.42 22.96
C ASN A 18 6.19 1.82 21.51
N PHE A 19 7.44 1.79 21.05
CA PHE A 19 7.74 1.69 19.63
C PHE A 19 7.16 0.36 19.19
N ILE A 20 5.86 0.35 18.85
CA ILE A 20 5.23 -0.75 18.15
C ILE A 20 5.95 -0.82 16.82
N SER A 21 6.99 -1.64 16.78
CA SER A 21 7.72 -1.92 15.56
C SER A 21 6.84 -2.89 14.77
N ALA A 22 6.38 -2.44 13.62
CA ALA A 22 5.47 -3.18 12.77
C ALA A 22 5.99 -3.14 11.33
N SER A 23 5.43 -4.00 10.49
CA SER A 23 5.81 -4.07 9.08
C SER A 23 5.02 -3.03 8.28
N PHE A 24 5.71 -2.19 7.52
CA PHE A 24 5.16 -1.08 6.76
C PHE A 24 5.89 -0.92 5.43
N CYS A 25 5.12 -0.80 4.34
CA CYS A 25 5.67 -0.58 3.00
C CYS A 25 6.37 0.79 2.82
N GLY A 26 6.25 1.73 3.75
CA GLY A 26 6.71 3.10 3.54
C GLY A 26 5.65 3.93 2.81
N SER A 27 5.78 5.26 2.88
CA SER A 27 4.86 6.19 2.23
C SER A 27 5.03 6.26 0.71
N SER A 28 6.06 5.63 0.14
CA SER A 28 6.29 5.61 -1.32
C SER A 28 6.21 4.23 -1.95
N ALA A 29 5.70 3.20 -1.25
CA ALA A 29 5.50 1.88 -1.84
C ALA A 29 4.12 1.30 -1.49
N ILE A 30 3.68 0.29 -2.26
CA ILE A 30 2.37 -0.32 -2.13
C ILE A 30 2.54 -1.86 -2.02
N PRO A 31 1.77 -2.55 -1.17
CA PRO A 31 1.84 -4.00 -1.09
C PRO A 31 1.22 -4.65 -2.31
N PHE A 32 1.95 -5.60 -2.88
CA PHE A 32 1.54 -6.34 -4.08
C PHE A 32 1.46 -7.84 -3.83
N SER A 33 2.01 -8.33 -2.73
CA SER A 33 1.99 -9.76 -2.41
C SER A 33 1.85 -10.01 -0.93
N LEU A 34 1.27 -11.16 -0.61
CA LEU A 34 1.21 -11.69 0.75
C LEU A 34 1.39 -13.20 0.68
N GLU A 35 2.42 -13.67 1.37
CA GLU A 35 2.67 -15.09 1.64
C GLU A 35 2.11 -15.42 3.02
N THR A 36 1.47 -16.56 3.17
CA THR A 36 1.13 -17.13 4.46
C THR A 36 2.06 -18.31 4.68
N LEU A 37 2.92 -18.23 5.68
CA LEU A 37 3.83 -19.31 6.05
C LEU A 37 3.04 -20.53 6.53
N PHE A 38 3.71 -21.68 6.63
CA PHE A 38 3.07 -22.91 7.12
C PHE A 38 2.52 -22.79 8.55
N ASP A 39 3.10 -21.91 9.37
CA ASP A 39 2.63 -21.59 10.72
C ASP A 39 1.54 -20.50 10.74
N GLY A 40 1.10 -20.04 9.57
CA GLY A 40 0.10 -18.98 9.42
C GLY A 40 0.68 -17.56 9.47
N GLN A 41 1.97 -17.37 9.73
CA GLN A 41 2.55 -16.02 9.76
C GLN A 41 2.43 -15.34 8.38
N PRO A 42 1.95 -14.09 8.26
CA PRO A 42 1.92 -13.37 7.00
C PRO A 42 3.29 -12.73 6.72
N VAL A 43 3.69 -12.72 5.45
CA VAL A 43 4.84 -11.97 4.95
C VAL A 43 4.35 -11.01 3.85
N LEU A 44 4.45 -9.71 4.12
CA LEU A 44 3.95 -8.65 3.21
C LEU A 44 5.04 -8.22 2.21
N GLY A 45 4.79 -8.38 0.92
CA GLY A 45 5.69 -7.90 -0.13
C GLY A 45 5.25 -6.55 -0.71
N CYS A 46 6.15 -5.58 -0.65
CA CYS A 46 5.95 -4.20 -1.10
C CYS A 46 6.76 -3.90 -2.37
N ALA A 47 6.26 -3.00 -3.22
CA ALA A 47 6.99 -2.52 -4.39
C ALA A 47 6.57 -1.09 -4.77
N ARG A 48 7.42 -0.41 -5.55
CA ARG A 48 7.09 0.89 -6.15
C ARG A 48 6.70 0.71 -7.61
N PRO A 49 5.43 0.95 -7.98
CA PRO A 49 5.01 0.88 -9.38
C PRO A 49 5.51 2.09 -10.18
N ILE A 50 5.57 1.98 -11.50
CA ILE A 50 5.99 3.11 -12.37
C ILE A 50 5.12 4.38 -12.27
N CYS A 51 3.92 4.24 -11.69
CA CYS A 51 2.96 5.31 -11.53
C CYS A 51 2.88 5.88 -10.10
N PHE A 52 3.67 5.38 -9.16
CA PHE A 52 3.71 5.89 -7.79
C PHE A 52 5.02 5.53 -7.07
N GLY A 53 5.51 6.44 -6.24
CA GLY A 53 6.63 6.17 -5.34
C GLY A 53 7.99 6.64 -5.84
N SER A 54 8.07 7.24 -7.03
CA SER A 54 9.29 7.85 -7.55
C SER A 54 9.21 9.37 -7.49
N ASN A 55 10.31 10.05 -7.17
CA ASN A 55 10.43 11.50 -7.31
C ASN A 55 10.66 11.91 -8.79
N GLU A 56 10.79 13.22 -9.04
CA GLU A 56 10.99 13.78 -10.38
C GLU A 56 12.25 13.24 -11.09
N THR A 57 13.28 12.82 -10.34
CA THR A 57 14.52 12.26 -10.88
C THR A 57 14.43 10.75 -11.13
N GLY A 58 13.29 10.12 -10.82
CA GLY A 58 13.07 8.69 -11.04
C GLY A 58 13.61 7.78 -9.92
N HIS A 59 14.08 8.37 -8.82
CA HIS A 59 14.50 7.66 -7.62
C HIS A 59 13.32 7.48 -6.65
N PRO A 60 13.42 6.58 -5.66
CA PRO A 60 12.42 6.48 -4.59
C PRO A 60 12.11 7.85 -3.95
N ALA A 61 10.82 8.16 -3.80
CA ALA A 61 10.38 9.39 -3.14
C ALA A 61 10.71 9.37 -1.64
N THR A 62 10.66 8.17 -1.02
CA THR A 62 11.07 7.93 0.37
C THR A 62 11.74 6.57 0.53
N ASN A 63 12.47 6.38 1.64
CA ASN A 63 13.07 5.10 2.06
C ASN A 63 12.67 4.77 3.51
N ASP A 64 11.38 4.85 3.79
CA ASP A 64 10.76 4.69 5.11
C ASP A 64 10.04 3.34 5.30
N ALA A 65 10.27 2.38 4.40
CA ALA A 65 9.79 1.01 4.56
C ALA A 65 10.54 0.31 5.70
N ILE A 66 9.81 -0.34 6.60
CA ILE A 66 10.36 -1.03 7.77
C ILE A 66 9.67 -2.38 7.88
N PHE A 67 10.42 -3.44 8.17
CA PHE A 67 9.85 -4.78 8.33
C PHE A 67 10.29 -5.41 9.65
N TYR A 68 9.33 -5.93 10.39
CA TYR A 68 9.58 -6.52 11.69
C TYR A 68 10.15 -7.94 11.53
N ARG A 69 10.85 -8.43 12.56
CA ARG A 69 11.45 -9.77 12.54
C ARG A 69 10.85 -10.64 13.63
N ILE A 70 10.21 -11.73 13.23
CA ILE A 70 9.67 -12.76 14.11
C ILE A 70 10.54 -13.99 13.94
N ASN A 71 11.15 -14.47 15.02
CA ASN A 71 12.08 -15.60 14.99
C ASN A 71 13.21 -15.44 13.95
N LYS A 72 13.75 -14.21 13.83
CA LYS A 72 14.78 -13.80 12.85
C LYS A 72 14.33 -13.78 11.38
N ARG A 73 13.06 -14.09 11.07
CA ARG A 73 12.48 -13.96 9.74
C ARG A 73 11.70 -12.65 9.64
N SER A 74 11.90 -11.91 8.55
CA SER A 74 11.15 -10.69 8.26
C SER A 74 9.70 -11.02 7.94
N ASP A 75 8.72 -10.31 8.52
CA ASP A 75 7.30 -10.42 8.18
C ASP A 75 6.88 -9.49 7.02
N GLY A 76 7.88 -8.99 6.29
CA GLY A 76 7.69 -8.36 4.99
C GLY A 76 9.01 -8.05 4.30
N TYR A 77 8.91 -7.52 3.09
CA TYR A 77 10.06 -7.07 2.29
C TYR A 77 9.67 -5.98 1.31
N LEU A 78 10.65 -5.16 0.93
CA LEU A 78 10.55 -4.26 -0.20
C LEU A 78 11.29 -4.90 -1.37
N ARG A 79 10.59 -5.14 -2.48
CA ARG A 79 11.18 -5.73 -3.68
C ARG A 79 12.33 -4.84 -4.16
N GLN A 80 13.49 -5.43 -4.40
CA GLN A 80 14.63 -4.71 -4.96
C GLN A 80 14.26 -4.18 -6.36
N GLU A 81 14.33 -2.86 -6.52
CA GLU A 81 14.07 -2.22 -7.79
C GLU A 81 15.34 -2.25 -8.64
N SER A 82 15.34 -3.12 -9.66
CA SER A 82 16.44 -3.20 -10.64
C SER A 82 16.35 -2.14 -11.74
N ARG A 83 15.24 -1.38 -11.79
CA ARG A 83 14.98 -0.37 -12.82
C ARG A 83 14.49 0.91 -12.16
N LEU A 84 15.33 1.94 -12.17
CA LEU A 84 14.90 3.29 -11.87
C LEU A 84 13.78 3.69 -12.84
N THR A 85 12.75 4.35 -12.32
CA THR A 85 11.74 4.97 -13.17
C THR A 85 12.44 6.03 -14.02
N LYS A 86 12.06 6.16 -15.30
CA LYS A 86 12.59 7.26 -16.11
C LYS A 86 12.22 8.60 -15.46
N PRO A 87 13.15 9.56 -15.35
CA PRO A 87 12.85 10.89 -14.81
C PRO A 87 11.60 11.48 -15.45
N PHE A 88 10.78 12.15 -14.65
CA PHE A 88 9.57 12.78 -15.14
C PHE A 88 9.95 13.99 -15.98
N ARG A 89 9.45 14.05 -17.21
CA ARG A 89 9.59 15.26 -18.03
C ARG A 89 8.58 16.30 -17.52
N PRO A 90 8.80 17.61 -17.72
CA PRO A 90 7.82 18.63 -17.35
C PRO A 90 6.41 18.41 -17.92
N ASN A 91 6.31 17.75 -19.09
CA ASN A 91 5.04 17.41 -19.73
C ASN A 91 4.49 16.04 -19.31
N ASP A 92 5.14 15.35 -18.36
CA ASP A 92 4.68 14.08 -17.81
C ASP A 92 3.61 14.35 -16.75
N PRO A 93 2.39 13.79 -16.87
CA PRO A 93 1.35 13.97 -15.85
C PRO A 93 1.82 13.60 -14.44
N ARG A 94 2.79 12.69 -14.30
CA ARG A 94 3.36 12.27 -13.02
C ARG A 94 4.14 13.36 -12.30
N TYR A 95 4.61 14.38 -13.04
CA TYR A 95 5.34 15.52 -12.48
C TYR A 95 4.50 16.30 -11.45
N SER A 96 3.19 16.40 -11.67
CA SER A 96 2.26 17.13 -10.79
C SER A 96 1.41 16.20 -9.90
N ILE A 97 1.61 14.89 -9.97
CA ILE A 97 0.87 13.91 -9.16
C ILE A 97 1.69 13.59 -7.91
N LYS A 98 1.06 13.63 -6.74
CA LYS A 98 1.66 13.23 -5.47
C LYS A 98 2.21 11.79 -5.56
N GLN A 99 3.49 11.62 -5.21
CA GLN A 99 4.23 10.34 -5.30
C GLN A 99 4.41 9.67 -3.93
N THR A 100 3.78 10.23 -2.90
CA THR A 100 3.78 9.72 -1.53
C THR A 100 2.34 9.62 -1.02
N ALA A 101 2.11 8.65 -0.15
CA ALA A 101 0.83 8.40 0.49
C ALA A 101 0.71 9.15 1.82
N ASP A 102 -0.52 9.43 2.22
CA ASP A 102 -0.82 9.86 3.59
C ASP A 102 -1.21 8.63 4.42
N CYS A 103 -0.38 8.30 5.40
CA CYS A 103 -0.49 7.09 6.21
C CYS A 103 -0.90 7.38 7.64
N GLU A 104 -1.68 6.49 8.23
CA GLU A 104 -2.00 6.52 9.65
C GLU A 104 -0.72 6.44 10.49
N SER A 105 -0.69 7.13 11.62
CA SER A 105 0.46 7.13 12.52
C SER A 105 0.56 5.86 13.38
N THR A 106 -0.51 5.06 13.45
CA THR A 106 -0.62 3.86 14.28
C THR A 106 -1.10 2.66 13.46
N PHE A 107 -0.99 1.46 14.06
CA PHE A 107 -1.44 0.20 13.48
C PHE A 107 -2.63 -0.34 14.27
N GLN A 108 -3.76 0.37 14.21
CA GLN A 108 -4.96 0.04 14.99
C GLN A 108 -6.18 -0.24 14.11
N SER A 109 -6.02 -0.14 12.79
CA SER A 109 -7.13 -0.33 11.85
C SER A 109 -7.42 -1.81 11.69
N ASP A 110 -8.68 -2.20 11.86
CA ASP A 110 -9.15 -3.56 11.58
C ASP A 110 -9.28 -3.83 10.07
N SER A 111 -9.43 -2.74 9.30
CA SER A 111 -9.64 -2.77 7.87
C SER A 111 -9.38 -1.40 7.25
N CYS A 112 -8.92 -1.40 5.99
CA CYS A 112 -8.71 -0.17 5.23
C CYS A 112 -9.89 0.06 4.28
N HIS A 113 -10.93 0.69 4.81
CA HIS A 113 -12.12 1.08 4.05
C HIS A 113 -11.85 2.33 3.18
N GLY A 114 -12.55 2.44 2.06
CA GLY A 114 -12.43 3.55 1.11
C GLY A 114 -11.84 3.10 -0.23
N ASP A 115 -12.25 3.76 -1.32
CA ASP A 115 -11.78 3.48 -2.67
C ASP A 115 -10.38 4.06 -2.96
N ASN A 116 -9.93 5.02 -2.15
CA ASN A 116 -8.62 5.66 -2.22
C ASN A 116 -7.65 5.23 -1.11
N ARG A 117 -7.97 4.17 -0.35
CA ARG A 117 -7.18 3.67 0.79
C ARG A 117 -6.70 2.24 0.58
N TRP A 118 -5.62 1.86 1.27
CA TRP A 118 -5.12 0.48 1.27
C TRP A 118 -4.42 0.10 2.58
N ALA A 119 -4.32 -1.20 2.82
CA ALA A 119 -3.51 -1.78 3.89
C ALA A 119 -2.03 -1.68 3.53
N ALA A 120 -1.31 -0.75 4.15
CA ALA A 120 0.10 -0.50 3.85
C ALA A 120 1.06 -1.17 4.84
N GLY A 121 0.56 -1.59 5.99
CA GLY A 121 1.34 -2.25 7.02
C GLY A 121 0.51 -3.19 7.88
N ILE A 122 1.21 -4.08 8.58
CA ILE A 122 0.66 -5.13 9.45
C ILE A 122 1.40 -5.15 10.79
N VAL A 123 0.67 -5.38 11.88
CA VAL A 123 1.27 -5.61 13.21
C VAL A 123 1.87 -7.02 13.28
N PRO A 124 3.02 -7.21 13.95
CA PRO A 124 3.61 -8.52 14.17
C PRO A 124 2.69 -9.43 14.98
N LEU A 125 2.50 -10.65 14.50
CA LEU A 125 1.64 -11.65 15.15
C LEU A 125 2.48 -12.65 15.95
N MET A 126 2.74 -12.37 17.22
CA MET A 126 3.50 -13.29 18.09
C MET A 126 2.75 -14.61 18.39
N ASN A 127 1.42 -14.57 18.34
CA ASN A 127 0.55 -15.74 18.37
C ASN A 127 -0.50 -15.56 17.27
N VAL A 128 -0.26 -16.20 16.13
CA VAL A 128 -1.01 -15.98 14.89
C VAL A 128 -2.49 -16.37 15.04
N SER A 129 -2.80 -17.44 15.77
CA SER A 129 -4.19 -17.88 15.98
C SER A 129 -4.91 -17.05 17.04
N ALA A 130 -4.22 -16.62 18.10
CA ALA A 130 -4.86 -15.92 19.22
C ALA A 130 -5.10 -14.41 19.00
N TYR A 131 -4.22 -13.70 18.29
CA TYR A 131 -4.29 -12.24 18.20
C TYR A 131 -4.83 -11.76 16.85
N PRO A 132 -5.78 -10.81 16.81
CA PRO A 132 -6.28 -10.26 15.55
C PRO A 132 -5.15 -9.60 14.75
N ILE A 133 -5.30 -9.55 13.43
CA ILE A 133 -4.45 -8.70 12.62
C ILE A 133 -4.90 -7.25 12.79
N ALA A 134 -3.95 -6.34 12.98
CA ALA A 134 -4.18 -4.91 12.90
C ALA A 134 -3.33 -4.34 11.77
N LEU A 135 -3.88 -3.34 11.10
CA LEU A 135 -3.35 -2.74 9.89
C LEU A 135 -2.96 -1.29 10.15
N GLN A 136 -2.03 -0.81 9.33
CA GLN A 136 -1.84 0.62 9.09
C GLN A 136 -2.36 0.92 7.69
N CYS A 137 -3.30 1.85 7.60
CA CYS A 137 -3.84 2.27 6.32
C CYS A 137 -3.11 3.48 5.78
N CYS A 138 -2.91 3.50 4.46
CA CYS A 138 -2.52 4.70 3.74
C CYS A 138 -3.61 5.11 2.75
N SER A 139 -3.51 6.36 2.28
CA SER A 139 -4.43 6.96 1.34
C SER A 139 -3.70 7.74 0.25
N LEU A 140 -4.27 7.71 -0.95
CA LEU A 140 -3.80 8.43 -2.11
C LEU A 140 -4.98 8.71 -3.02
N GLU A 141 -5.30 9.98 -3.24
CA GLU A 141 -6.55 10.38 -3.90
C GLU A 141 -6.73 9.79 -5.31
N THR A 142 -5.63 9.59 -6.04
CA THR A 142 -5.68 8.99 -7.40
C THR A 142 -6.16 7.54 -7.39
N LEU A 143 -6.11 6.84 -6.25
CA LEU A 143 -6.60 5.48 -6.12
C LEU A 143 -8.13 5.39 -6.10
N ARG A 144 -8.90 6.48 -5.94
CA ARG A 144 -10.37 6.44 -6.09
C ARG A 144 -10.82 5.90 -7.46
N PHE A 145 -9.94 6.02 -8.47
CA PHE A 145 -10.15 5.51 -9.83
C PHE A 145 -9.63 4.08 -10.03
N SER A 146 -9.14 3.43 -8.97
CA SER A 146 -8.74 2.02 -9.02
C SER A 146 -9.96 1.13 -9.26
N SER A 147 -9.75 0.01 -9.92
CA SER A 147 -10.80 -0.98 -10.17
C SER A 147 -10.66 -2.17 -9.22
N ASP A 148 -11.79 -2.63 -8.67
CA ASP A 148 -11.81 -3.84 -7.84
C ASP A 148 -11.50 -5.07 -8.70
N ARG A 149 -10.62 -5.94 -8.19
CA ARG A 149 -10.27 -7.23 -8.80
C ARG A 149 -10.85 -8.40 -8.03
N GLY A 150 -11.50 -8.13 -6.90
CA GLY A 150 -12.19 -9.12 -6.08
C GLY A 150 -11.38 -9.54 -4.87
N PHE A 151 -11.77 -10.68 -4.30
CA PHE A 151 -11.17 -11.24 -3.10
C PHE A 151 -10.48 -12.56 -3.40
N ILE A 152 -9.39 -12.83 -2.67
CA ILE A 152 -8.67 -14.09 -2.73
C ILE A 152 -8.27 -14.52 -1.32
N THR A 153 -8.39 -15.81 -1.03
CA THR A 153 -7.97 -16.39 0.24
C THR A 153 -6.59 -17.04 0.08
N VAL A 154 -5.69 -16.74 1.01
CA VAL A 154 -4.33 -17.29 1.10
C VAL A 154 -4.28 -18.22 2.29
N ASN A 155 -4.11 -19.52 2.03
CA ASN A 155 -3.97 -20.54 3.07
C ASN A 155 -2.49 -20.72 3.46
N PRO A 156 -2.20 -21.43 4.56
CA PRO A 156 -0.82 -21.72 4.94
C PRO A 156 -0.02 -22.38 3.81
N GLY A 157 1.22 -21.91 3.63
CA GLY A 157 2.12 -22.33 2.55
C GLY A 157 1.81 -21.72 1.18
N GLN A 158 0.81 -20.83 1.07
CA GLN A 158 0.46 -20.17 -0.19
C GLN A 158 0.95 -18.73 -0.25
N ILE A 159 1.05 -18.22 -1.48
CA ILE A 159 1.35 -16.84 -1.77
C ILE A 159 0.41 -16.32 -2.85
N VAL A 160 -0.04 -15.08 -2.68
CA VAL A 160 -0.69 -14.31 -3.74
C VAL A 160 0.25 -13.21 -4.20
N ILE A 161 0.35 -13.05 -5.51
CA ILE A 161 1.23 -12.08 -6.16
C ILE A 161 0.41 -11.28 -7.17
N GLY A 162 0.26 -9.98 -6.92
CA GLY A 162 -0.19 -8.98 -7.87
C GLY A 162 0.99 -8.35 -8.61
N GLY A 163 1.04 -7.03 -8.65
CA GLY A 163 2.13 -6.28 -9.25
C GLY A 163 1.81 -5.75 -10.65
N GLU A 164 2.83 -5.66 -11.50
CA GLU A 164 2.73 -5.04 -12.81
C GLU A 164 1.77 -5.75 -13.76
N VAL A 165 0.90 -4.97 -14.41
CA VAL A 165 -0.05 -5.47 -15.41
C VAL A 165 0.31 -4.90 -16.79
N TYR A 166 0.50 -5.80 -17.76
CA TYR A 166 0.97 -5.46 -19.09
C TYR A 166 -0.12 -5.63 -20.15
N LYS A 167 -0.09 -4.75 -21.15
CA LYS A 167 -0.85 -4.86 -22.40
C LYS A 167 0.10 -4.50 -23.54
N ASN A 168 0.24 -5.37 -24.54
CA ASN A 168 1.15 -5.17 -25.67
C ASN A 168 2.60 -4.87 -25.24
N GLY A 169 3.12 -5.60 -24.25
CA GLY A 169 4.49 -5.41 -23.72
C GLY A 169 4.69 -4.16 -22.87
N ARG A 170 3.63 -3.38 -22.63
CA ARG A 170 3.68 -2.11 -21.89
C ARG A 170 2.90 -2.21 -20.60
N GLN A 171 3.51 -1.82 -19.49
CA GLN A 171 2.80 -1.73 -18.22
C GLN A 171 1.78 -0.59 -18.28
N TYR A 172 0.52 -0.91 -17.96
CA TYR A 172 -0.58 0.06 -17.92
C TYR A 172 -1.28 0.11 -16.55
N ALA A 173 -0.95 -0.81 -15.66
CA ALA A 173 -1.57 -0.91 -14.35
C ALA A 173 -0.65 -1.62 -13.34
N PHE A 174 -1.08 -1.59 -12.08
CA PHE A 174 -0.48 -2.30 -10.98
C PHE A 174 -1.57 -2.87 -10.06
N ASP A 175 -1.55 -4.18 -9.83
CA ASP A 175 -2.45 -4.87 -8.91
C ASP A 175 -1.86 -4.84 -7.50
N TYR A 176 -2.62 -4.34 -6.55
CA TYR A 176 -2.19 -4.15 -5.17
C TYR A 176 -3.19 -4.72 -4.16
N ILE A 177 -2.70 -4.97 -2.95
CA ILE A 177 -3.50 -5.41 -1.82
C ILE A 177 -4.15 -4.17 -1.20
N ALA A 178 -5.46 -4.04 -1.36
CA ALA A 178 -6.23 -2.94 -0.80
C ALA A 178 -6.64 -3.20 0.64
N ASN A 179 -6.94 -4.45 1.00
CA ASN A 179 -7.32 -4.80 2.36
C ASN A 179 -6.93 -6.22 2.70
N ILE A 180 -6.74 -6.51 3.99
CA ILE A 180 -6.34 -7.81 4.52
C ILE A 180 -7.29 -8.16 5.66
N ARG A 181 -7.89 -9.34 5.63
CA ARG A 181 -8.65 -9.91 6.75
C ARG A 181 -8.04 -11.25 7.13
N LYS A 182 -7.94 -11.50 8.42
CA LYS A 182 -7.45 -12.77 8.96
C LYS A 182 -8.62 -13.62 9.40
N ASP A 183 -8.69 -14.84 8.89
CA ASP A 183 -9.68 -15.84 9.27
C ASP A 183 -8.98 -16.95 10.05
N VAL A 184 -9.52 -17.30 11.23
CA VAL A 184 -9.01 -18.39 12.08
C VAL A 184 -10.05 -19.50 12.12
N GLN A 185 -9.67 -20.68 11.66
CA GLN A 185 -10.52 -21.87 11.64
C GLN A 185 -10.61 -22.50 13.04
N MET A 186 -11.57 -23.41 13.24
CA MET A 186 -11.80 -24.06 14.54
C MET A 186 -10.60 -24.89 15.03
N ASP A 187 -9.81 -25.42 14.11
CA ASP A 187 -8.58 -26.17 14.37
C ASP A 187 -7.35 -25.26 14.59
N GLY A 188 -7.55 -23.94 14.59
CA GLY A 188 -6.50 -22.94 14.76
C GLY A 188 -5.76 -22.59 13.48
N ILE A 189 -6.13 -23.18 12.32
CA ILE A 189 -5.51 -22.85 11.05
C ILE A 189 -5.87 -21.41 10.66
N VAL A 190 -4.83 -20.62 10.34
CA VAL A 190 -4.98 -19.22 9.95
C VAL A 190 -4.90 -19.08 8.43
N SER A 191 -5.82 -18.32 7.85
CA SER A 191 -5.80 -17.92 6.44
C SER A 191 -6.08 -16.43 6.30
N TYR A 192 -5.72 -15.85 5.16
CA TYR A 192 -5.89 -14.42 4.90
C TYR A 192 -6.76 -14.17 3.68
N LYS A 193 -7.84 -13.41 3.85
CA LYS A 193 -8.67 -12.93 2.76
C LYS A 193 -8.22 -11.54 2.33
N LEU A 194 -7.71 -11.43 1.12
CA LEU A 194 -7.19 -10.19 0.54
C LEU A 194 -8.24 -9.59 -0.39
N ASN A 195 -8.41 -8.27 -0.35
CA ASN A 195 -9.04 -7.53 -1.44
C ASN A 195 -7.94 -7.01 -2.38
N ILE A 196 -8.04 -7.33 -3.67
CA ILE A 196 -7.09 -6.87 -4.68
C ILE A 196 -7.76 -5.77 -5.50
N ARG A 197 -7.04 -4.67 -5.69
CA ARG A 197 -7.47 -3.56 -6.56
C ARG A 197 -6.40 -3.25 -7.58
N ARG A 198 -6.79 -2.61 -8.67
CA ARG A 198 -5.92 -2.27 -9.80
C ARG A 198 -5.78 -0.77 -9.94
N PHE A 199 -4.56 -0.28 -9.73
CA PHE A 199 -4.16 1.09 -9.95
C PHE A 199 -3.75 1.29 -11.41
N ALA A 200 -4.42 2.17 -12.15
CA ALA A 200 -4.05 2.51 -13.52
C ALA A 200 -2.79 3.36 -13.58
N CYS A 201 -1.78 2.91 -14.32
CA CYS A 201 -0.59 3.69 -14.63
C CYS A 201 -0.82 4.42 -15.97
N VAL A 202 -1.03 5.74 -15.91
CA VAL A 202 -1.06 6.59 -17.12
C VAL A 202 0.29 6.48 -17.79
N SER A 203 0.32 6.00 -19.02
CA SER A 203 1.58 5.66 -19.63
C SER A 203 2.20 6.86 -20.35
N PRO A 204 3.52 7.11 -20.22
CA PRO A 204 4.15 8.33 -20.72
C PRO A 204 4.07 8.57 -22.23
N ASP A 205 3.68 7.59 -23.07
CA ASP A 205 3.49 7.83 -24.52
C ASP A 205 2.02 8.10 -24.90
N THR A 206 1.07 7.86 -23.99
CA THR A 206 -0.35 8.19 -24.25
C THR A 206 -0.63 9.69 -24.16
N SER A 207 0.29 10.48 -23.62
CA SER A 207 0.22 11.95 -23.62
C SER A 207 0.57 12.56 -24.99
N GLN A 208 1.35 11.88 -25.84
CA GLN A 208 1.67 12.39 -27.19
C GLN A 208 0.55 12.14 -28.22
N GLN A 209 -0.23 11.06 -28.09
CA GLN A 209 -1.40 10.85 -28.96
C GLN A 209 -2.68 11.54 -28.43
N ARG A 210 -2.66 12.06 -27.20
CA ARG A 210 -3.76 12.81 -26.57
C ARG A 210 -3.78 14.30 -26.95
N GLY A 211 -2.73 14.82 -27.58
CA GLY A 211 -2.63 16.24 -27.97
C GLY A 211 -3.50 16.65 -29.17
N ASN A 212 -3.84 15.72 -30.08
CA ASN A 212 -4.59 16.06 -31.30
C ASN A 212 -6.05 15.57 -31.34
N HIS A 213 -6.55 14.88 -30.31
CA HIS A 213 -7.92 14.34 -30.33
C HIS A 213 -8.74 14.61 -29.06
N LYS A 214 -8.22 15.34 -28.06
CA LYS A 214 -8.85 15.40 -26.72
C LYS A 214 -9.35 16.75 -26.24
N ASN A 215 -9.35 17.76 -27.10
CA ASN A 215 -10.10 18.98 -26.83
C ASN A 215 -11.60 18.85 -27.13
N LEU A 216 -12.04 17.80 -27.83
CA LEU A 216 -13.47 17.61 -28.13
C LEU A 216 -14.16 16.61 -27.19
N THR A 217 -13.49 15.51 -26.83
CA THR A 217 -14.13 14.38 -26.11
C THR A 217 -14.22 14.57 -24.60
N ILE A 218 -13.25 15.21 -23.95
CA ILE A 218 -13.26 15.36 -22.48
C ILE A 218 -14.35 16.33 -22.01
N MET A 219 -14.62 17.39 -22.77
CA MET A 219 -15.74 18.29 -22.49
C MET A 219 -17.10 17.62 -22.75
N GLN A 220 -17.21 16.79 -23.79
CA GLN A 220 -18.44 16.07 -24.10
C GLN A 220 -18.77 14.99 -23.05
N ASP A 221 -17.78 14.27 -22.55
CA ASP A 221 -17.97 13.25 -21.52
C ASP A 221 -18.38 13.88 -20.16
N LEU A 222 -17.83 15.05 -19.83
CA LEU A 222 -18.22 15.80 -18.63
C LEU A 222 -19.63 16.40 -18.76
N ILE A 223 -20.00 16.94 -19.93
CA ILE A 223 -21.35 17.46 -20.19
C ILE A 223 -22.38 16.31 -20.15
N SER A 224 -22.07 15.15 -20.74
CA SER A 224 -22.97 13.99 -20.71
C SER A 224 -23.14 13.40 -19.31
N TYR A 225 -22.11 13.45 -18.46
CA TYR A 225 -22.19 12.99 -17.07
C TYR A 225 -23.01 13.96 -16.19
N MET A 226 -22.95 15.26 -16.47
CA MET A 226 -23.70 16.29 -15.74
C MET A 226 -25.17 16.40 -16.19
N SER A 227 -25.48 16.06 -17.44
CA SER A 227 -26.85 16.12 -17.97
C SER A 227 -27.74 14.94 -17.53
N ASN A 228 -27.15 13.85 -17.04
CA ASN A 228 -27.86 12.64 -16.60
C ASN A 228 -28.09 12.57 -15.08
N LYS A 229 -27.88 13.69 -14.36
CA LYS A 229 -28.12 13.80 -12.91
C LYS A 229 -29.11 14.90 -12.52
N VAL A 230 -29.96 15.33 -13.45
CA VAL A 230 -31.15 16.16 -13.18
C VAL A 230 -32.39 15.42 -13.65
#